data_AF-A0A3N5IYI1-F1
#
_entry.id   AF-A0A3N5IYI1-F1
#
_cell.length_a   1.000
_cell.length_b   1.000
_cell.length_c   1.000
_cell.angle_alpha   90.00
_cell.angle_beta   90.00
_cell.angle_gamma   90.00
#
_symmetry.space_group_name_H-M   'P 1'
#
loop_
_entity.id
_entity.type
_entity.pdbx_description
1 polymer ?
#
loop_
_entity_poly.entity_id
_entity_poly.type
_entity_poly.pdbx_seq_one_letter_code
_entity_poly.pdbx_strand_id
1 'polypeptide(L)'
;MLTLENCIIKKYWPKDDKGEEDEIIRQLVIQAEAALESSSQVSELYNNMVRGLVQILFLDSLTGEEFMLPAATIKPFNIKQKKVKLSGGDENDYVKSEYAALTIVTKIPDTNGGAMLADLYQFFNIPIQMTVKELNLFSNTHPTPERSSQQPSQEIDE
;
A
#
# COMPACT_ATOMS: atom_id res chain seq x y z
N MET A 1 -6.45 0.89 9.27
CA MET A 1 -5.71 0.03 8.31
C MET A 1 -6.75 -0.55 7.39
N LEU A 2 -6.61 -0.35 6.09
CA LEU A 2 -7.56 -0.84 5.08
C LEU A 2 -6.95 -2.03 4.36
N THR A 3 -7.67 -3.14 4.26
CA THR A 3 -7.27 -4.30 3.45
C THR A 3 -8.30 -4.54 2.34
N LEU A 4 -7.82 -4.76 1.13
CA LEU A 4 -8.60 -5.12 -0.06
C LEU A 4 -8.10 -6.47 -0.57
N GLU A 5 -8.92 -7.52 -0.40
CA GLU A 5 -8.52 -8.92 -0.63
C GLU A 5 -8.31 -9.26 -2.11
N ASN A 6 -9.02 -8.58 -3.01
CA ASN A 6 -8.96 -8.83 -4.45
C ASN A 6 -8.60 -7.55 -5.19
N CYS A 7 -7.32 -7.19 -5.13
CA CYS A 7 -6.70 -6.15 -5.92
C CYS A 7 -6.00 -6.77 -7.14
N ILE A 8 -6.07 -6.12 -8.29
CA ILE A 8 -5.35 -6.53 -9.50
C ILE A 8 -4.63 -5.32 -10.08
N ILE A 9 -3.30 -5.41 -10.16
CA ILE A 9 -2.48 -4.43 -10.87
C ILE A 9 -2.71 -4.61 -12.37
N LYS A 10 -3.29 -3.58 -13.02
CA LYS A 10 -3.64 -3.60 -14.45
C LYS A 10 -2.56 -3.01 -15.33
N LYS A 11 -1.81 -2.04 -14.81
CA LYS A 11 -0.75 -1.34 -15.54
C LYS A 11 0.18 -0.67 -14.55
N TYR A 12 1.47 -0.61 -14.85
CA TYR A 12 2.41 0.24 -14.13
C TYR A 12 3.51 0.74 -15.07
N TRP A 13 4.04 1.94 -14.82
CA TRP A 13 5.10 2.53 -15.64
C TRP A 13 5.83 3.64 -14.88
N PRO A 14 7.12 3.88 -15.20
CA PRO A 14 7.83 5.05 -14.72
C PRO A 14 7.31 6.32 -15.40
N LYS A 15 7.25 7.42 -14.66
CA LYS A 15 6.84 8.73 -15.14
C LYS A 15 7.72 9.79 -14.48
N ASP A 16 8.19 10.74 -15.26
CA ASP A 16 8.88 11.92 -14.75
C ASP A 16 7.85 12.97 -14.33
N ASP A 17 8.05 13.53 -13.14
CA ASP A 17 7.29 14.65 -12.60
C ASP A 17 8.21 15.86 -12.40
N LYS A 18 7.67 17.06 -12.57
CA LYS A 18 8.43 18.29 -12.34
C LYS A 18 8.29 18.66 -10.86
N GLY A 19 9.38 18.55 -10.12
CA GLY A 19 9.47 19.01 -8.74
C GLY A 19 9.49 20.54 -8.65
N GLU A 20 9.55 21.03 -7.42
CA GLU A 20 9.93 22.42 -7.17
C GLU A 20 11.37 22.64 -7.66
N GLU A 21 11.68 23.82 -8.18
CA GLU A 21 13.03 24.19 -8.68
C GLU A 21 13.54 23.41 -9.93
N ASP A 22 12.64 22.96 -10.82
CA ASP A 22 12.98 22.23 -12.06
C ASP A 22 13.68 20.86 -11.84
N GLU A 23 13.65 20.32 -10.62
CA GLU A 23 14.12 18.96 -10.35
C GLU A 23 13.22 17.92 -11.03
N ILE A 24 13.83 16.94 -11.72
CA ILE A 24 13.10 15.81 -12.30
C ILE A 24 12.93 14.73 -11.23
N ILE A 25 11.70 14.53 -10.77
CA ILE A 25 11.37 13.47 -9.82
C ILE A 25 10.84 12.26 -10.61
N ARG A 26 11.57 11.15 -10.59
CA ARG A 26 11.08 9.89 -11.17
C ARG A 26 10.07 9.24 -10.24
N GLN A 27 8.89 8.98 -10.77
CA GLN A 27 7.79 8.34 -10.06
C GLN A 27 7.40 7.04 -10.75
N LEU A 28 6.89 6.09 -9.99
CA LEU A 28 6.22 4.90 -10.46
C LEU A 28 4.73 5.13 -10.34
N VAL A 29 4.02 5.03 -11.46
CA VAL A 29 2.56 5.09 -11.51
C VAL A 29 2.02 3.67 -11.64
N ILE A 30 1.10 3.29 -10.75
CA ILE A 30 0.45 1.98 -10.72
C ILE A 30 -1.05 2.21 -10.87
N GLN A 31 -1.66 1.56 -11.86
CA GLN A 31 -3.10 1.46 -12.00
C GLN A 31 -3.57 0.08 -11.55
N ALA A 32 -4.47 0.07 -10.58
CA ALA A 32 -5.01 -1.14 -10.01
C ALA A 32 -6.54 -1.09 -9.95
N GLU A 33 -7.17 -2.26 -9.94
CA GLU A 33 -8.60 -2.39 -9.64
C GLU A 33 -8.74 -3.25 -8.39
N ALA A 34 -9.40 -2.75 -7.37
CA ALA A 34 -9.61 -3.46 -6.12
C ALA A 34 -11.08 -3.66 -5.83
N ALA A 35 -11.47 -4.91 -5.54
CA ALA A 35 -12.83 -5.23 -5.12
C ALA A 35 -13.15 -4.56 -3.77
N LEU A 36 -14.39 -4.09 -3.66
CA LEU A 36 -14.95 -3.48 -2.47
C LEU A 36 -16.08 -4.37 -1.97
N GLU A 37 -16.00 -4.76 -0.70
CA GLU A 37 -16.95 -5.65 -0.04
C GLU A 37 -17.93 -4.88 0.86
N SER A 38 -17.60 -3.64 1.20
CA SER A 38 -18.43 -2.80 2.07
C SER A 38 -18.23 -1.31 1.83
N SER A 39 -19.23 -0.52 2.22
CA SER A 39 -19.18 0.95 2.15
C SER A 39 -18.17 1.56 3.14
N SER A 40 -17.79 0.85 4.21
CA SER A 40 -16.72 1.29 5.12
C SER A 40 -15.37 1.29 4.42
N GLN A 41 -15.07 0.28 3.58
CA GLN A 41 -13.83 0.25 2.78
C GLN A 41 -13.73 1.45 1.83
N VAL A 42 -14.85 1.89 1.25
CA VAL A 42 -14.89 3.11 0.42
C VAL A 42 -14.50 4.34 1.23
N SER A 43 -15.09 4.46 2.43
CA SER A 43 -14.84 5.59 3.33
C SER A 43 -13.38 5.63 3.78
N GLU A 44 -12.82 4.48 4.15
CA GLU A 44 -11.41 4.36 4.51
C GLU A 44 -10.48 4.66 3.33
N LEU A 45 -10.82 4.20 2.12
CA LEU A 45 -10.02 4.47 0.93
C LEU A 45 -10.01 5.97 0.61
N TYR A 46 -11.15 6.65 0.77
CA TYR A 46 -11.23 8.11 0.66
C TYR A 46 -10.39 8.82 1.72
N ASN A 47 -10.44 8.36 2.98
CA ASN A 47 -9.61 8.93 4.05
C ASN A 47 -8.11 8.77 3.77
N ASN A 48 -7.68 7.60 3.24
CA ASN A 48 -6.30 7.35 2.85
C ASN A 48 -5.87 8.20 1.65
N MET A 49 -6.77 8.46 0.70
CA MET A 49 -6.53 9.39 -0.41
C MET A 49 -6.33 10.82 0.10
N VAL A 50 -7.21 11.31 0.97
CA VAL A 50 -7.12 12.67 1.55
C VAL A 50 -5.87 12.85 2.41
N ARG A 51 -5.44 11.80 3.12
CA ARG A 51 -4.19 11.80 3.91
C ARG A 51 -2.94 12.09 3.07
N GLY A 52 -2.98 11.81 1.77
CA GLY A 52 -1.87 12.05 0.86
C GLY A 52 -0.84 10.92 0.85
N LEU A 53 -0.03 10.80 1.90
CA LEU A 53 1.01 9.75 1.98
C LEU A 53 0.57 8.58 2.87
N VAL A 54 0.71 7.38 2.31
CA VAL A 54 0.40 6.08 2.94
C VAL A 54 1.49 5.07 2.63
N GLN A 55 1.58 4.02 3.42
CA GLN A 55 2.33 2.82 3.07
C GLN A 55 1.37 1.82 2.43
N ILE A 56 1.78 1.19 1.33
CA ILE A 56 0.99 0.16 0.65
C ILE A 56 1.78 -1.14 0.61
N LEU A 57 1.15 -2.24 0.99
CA LEU A 57 1.70 -3.59 0.89
C LEU A 57 0.86 -4.38 -0.10
N PHE A 58 1.52 -4.98 -1.09
CA PHE A 58 0.96 -6.02 -1.94
C PHE A 58 1.44 -7.38 -1.44
N LEU A 59 0.51 -8.32 -1.31
CA LEU A 59 0.78 -9.70 -0.91
C LEU A 59 0.13 -10.65 -1.92
N ASP A 60 0.92 -11.56 -2.48
CA ASP A 60 0.39 -12.71 -3.19
C ASP A 60 0.10 -13.82 -2.18
N SER A 61 -1.19 -14.07 -1.92
CA SER A 61 -1.63 -15.05 -0.93
C SER A 61 -1.32 -16.51 -1.30
N LEU A 62 -0.94 -16.78 -2.56
CA LEU A 62 -0.58 -18.14 -3.02
C LEU A 62 0.90 -18.44 -2.76
N THR A 63 1.78 -17.48 -3.06
CA THR A 63 3.24 -17.64 -2.94
C THR A 63 3.78 -17.15 -1.59
N GLY A 64 3.06 -16.23 -0.93
CA GLY A 64 3.50 -15.53 0.26
C GLY A 64 4.47 -14.37 -0.05
N GLU A 65 4.68 -14.03 -1.32
CA GLU A 65 5.55 -12.93 -1.71
C GLU A 65 4.93 -11.56 -1.38
N GLU A 66 5.77 -10.67 -0.86
CA GLU A 66 5.37 -9.33 -0.43
C GLU A 66 6.13 -8.26 -1.20
N PHE A 67 5.42 -7.18 -1.55
CA PHE A 67 6.04 -5.98 -2.12
C PHE A 67 5.48 -4.72 -1.46
N MET A 68 6.39 -3.93 -0.90
CA MET A 68 6.04 -2.76 -0.11
C MET A 68 6.38 -1.48 -0.86
N LEU A 69 5.40 -0.59 -0.93
CA LEU A 69 5.56 0.81 -1.27
C LEU A 69 5.67 1.61 0.03
N PRO A 70 6.89 2.05 0.42
CA PRO A 70 7.11 2.65 1.73
C PRO A 70 6.37 3.98 1.88
N ALA A 71 6.30 4.78 0.81
CA ALA A 71 5.55 6.03 0.76
C ALA A 71 4.90 6.18 -0.61
N ALA A 72 3.57 6.10 -0.64
CA ALA A 72 2.76 6.19 -1.85
C ALA A 72 1.57 7.13 -1.65
N THR A 73 1.08 7.68 -2.75
CA THR A 73 -0.12 8.50 -2.80
C THR A 73 -1.18 7.81 -3.63
N ILE A 74 -2.37 7.67 -3.07
CA ILE A 74 -3.56 7.23 -3.80
C ILE A 74 -4.19 8.48 -4.41
N LYS A 75 -4.26 8.54 -5.74
CA LYS A 75 -4.93 9.63 -6.48
C LYS A 75 -6.46 9.46 -6.41
N PRO A 76 -7.24 10.52 -6.71
CA PRO A 76 -8.69 10.41 -6.88
C PRO A 76 -9.08 9.22 -7.76
N PHE A 77 -10.04 8.44 -7.28
CA PHE A 77 -10.44 7.17 -7.87
C PHE A 77 -11.94 7.15 -8.18
N ASN A 78 -12.34 6.22 -9.03
CA ASN A 78 -13.75 5.98 -9.38
C ASN A 78 -14.20 4.62 -8.86
N ILE A 79 -15.47 4.50 -8.46
CA ILE A 79 -16.11 3.22 -8.18
C ILE A 79 -16.83 2.74 -9.43
N LYS A 80 -16.56 1.50 -9.82
CA LYS A 80 -17.18 0.81 -10.95
C LYS A 80 -17.96 -0.39 -10.45
N GLN A 81 -19.12 -0.65 -11.04
CA GLN A 81 -19.87 -1.89 -10.81
C GLN A 81 -19.60 -2.88 -11.94
N LYS A 82 -19.26 -4.12 -11.59
CA LYS A 82 -19.07 -5.22 -12.55
C LYS A 82 -19.99 -6.38 -12.20
N LYS A 83 -20.51 -7.07 -13.22
CA LYS A 83 -21.24 -8.33 -13.04
C LYS A 83 -20.22 -9.46 -12.96
N VAL A 84 -20.22 -10.19 -11.86
CA VAL A 84 -19.35 -11.35 -11.64
C VAL A 84 -20.22 -12.60 -11.64
N LYS A 85 -19.84 -13.61 -12.44
CA LYS A 85 -20.57 -14.88 -12.52
C LYS A 85 -20.21 -15.71 -11.29
N LEU A 86 -21.22 -16.21 -10.57
CA LEU A 86 -20.99 -17.16 -9.48
C LEU A 86 -20.71 -18.55 -10.10
N SER A 87 -19.55 -19.11 -9.81
CA SER A 87 -19.23 -20.49 -10.18
C SER A 87 -19.91 -21.44 -9.21
N GLY A 88 -21.02 -22.06 -9.63
CA GLY A 88 -21.71 -23.13 -8.88
C GLY A 88 -23.25 -23.08 -8.88
N GLY A 89 -23.86 -22.03 -9.44
CA GLY A 89 -25.31 -21.91 -9.65
C GLY A 89 -25.70 -21.99 -11.12
N ASP A 90 -27.00 -22.11 -11.39
CA ASP A 90 -27.60 -22.10 -12.74
C ASP A 90 -27.04 -20.95 -13.60
N GLU A 91 -27.07 -21.11 -14.93
CA GLU A 91 -26.35 -20.28 -15.91
C GLU A 91 -26.60 -18.75 -15.87
N ASN A 92 -27.48 -18.25 -15.00
CA ASN A 92 -27.91 -16.86 -14.91
C ASN A 92 -27.55 -16.12 -13.61
N ASP A 93 -26.84 -16.73 -12.65
CA ASP A 93 -26.51 -16.04 -11.39
C ASP A 93 -25.27 -15.14 -11.52
N TYR A 94 -25.54 -13.85 -11.71
CA TYR A 94 -24.55 -12.77 -11.67
C TYR A 94 -24.76 -11.89 -10.44
N VAL A 95 -23.70 -11.63 -9.70
CA VAL A 95 -23.71 -10.65 -8.61
C VAL A 95 -23.06 -9.36 -9.10
N LYS A 96 -23.63 -8.22 -8.70
CA LYS A 96 -22.98 -6.92 -8.90
C LYS A 96 -21.94 -6.73 -7.80
N SER A 97 -20.68 -6.60 -8.19
CA SER A 97 -19.58 -6.32 -7.28
C SER A 97 -19.02 -4.94 -7.60
N GLU A 98 -18.64 -4.21 -6.55
CA GLU A 98 -18.05 -2.89 -6.66
C GLU A 98 -16.52 -2.98 -6.70
N TYR A 99 -15.91 -2.14 -7.52
CA TYR A 99 -14.47 -2.07 -7.70
C TYR A 99 -14.00 -0.63 -7.66
N ALA A 100 -12.97 -0.34 -6.88
CA ALA A 100 -12.24 0.92 -6.93
C ALA A 100 -11.21 0.86 -8.08
N ALA A 101 -11.29 1.78 -9.03
CA ALA A 101 -10.28 1.98 -10.07
C ALA A 101 -9.24 2.98 -9.56
N LEU A 102 -8.12 2.45 -9.06
CA LEU A 102 -7.09 3.16 -8.33
C LEU A 102 -5.94 3.59 -9.22
N THR A 103 -5.38 4.75 -8.91
CA THR A 103 -4.05 5.17 -9.39
C THR A 103 -3.20 5.49 -8.18
N ILE A 104 -2.12 4.72 -8.02
CA ILE A 104 -1.14 4.84 -6.93
C ILE A 104 0.14 5.42 -7.53
N VAL A 105 0.74 6.37 -6.83
CA VAL A 105 1.98 7.02 -7.25
C VAL A 105 2.99 6.91 -6.11
N THR A 106 4.22 6.54 -6.42
CA THR A 106 5.32 6.43 -5.46
C THR A 106 6.62 6.94 -6.09
N LYS A 107 7.56 7.43 -5.29
CA LYS A 107 8.87 7.86 -5.79
C LYS A 107 9.70 6.62 -6.16
N ILE A 108 10.37 6.67 -7.31
CA ILE A 108 11.36 5.66 -7.69
C ILE A 108 12.69 6.04 -7.00
N PRO A 109 13.33 5.12 -6.25
CA PRO A 109 14.64 5.38 -5.67
C PRO A 109 15.70 5.61 -6.76
N ASP A 110 16.56 6.62 -6.56
CA ASP A 110 17.57 7.03 -7.55
C ASP A 110 18.60 5.94 -7.84
N THR A 111 18.84 5.04 -6.88
CA THR A 111 19.86 3.99 -6.96
C THR A 111 19.35 2.65 -7.46
N ASN A 112 18.04 2.39 -7.42
CA ASN A 112 17.53 1.02 -7.66
C ASN A 112 16.15 0.93 -8.34
N GLY A 113 15.79 1.92 -9.16
CA GLY A 113 14.49 1.95 -9.83
C GLY A 113 14.20 0.76 -10.75
N GLY A 114 15.24 0.18 -11.36
CA GLY A 114 15.11 -1.01 -12.21
C GLY A 114 14.66 -2.25 -11.42
N ALA A 115 15.24 -2.50 -10.24
CA ALA A 115 14.84 -3.61 -9.40
C ALA A 115 13.40 -3.46 -8.91
N MET A 116 13.00 -2.25 -8.51
CA MET A 116 11.63 -1.97 -8.07
C MET A 116 10.58 -2.36 -9.13
N LEU A 117 10.86 -2.09 -10.41
CA LEU A 117 9.98 -2.46 -11.53
C LEU A 117 9.97 -3.97 -11.79
N ALA A 118 11.10 -4.65 -11.61
CA ALA A 118 11.24 -6.08 -11.77
C ALA A 118 10.50 -6.83 -10.66
N ASP A 119 10.67 -6.39 -9.40
CA ASP A 119 9.99 -6.98 -8.24
C ASP A 119 8.46 -6.80 -8.34
N LEU A 120 7.99 -5.68 -8.89
CA LEU A 120 6.55 -5.46 -9.10
C LEU A 120 5.94 -6.40 -10.16
N TYR A 121 6.75 -6.92 -11.08
CA TYR A 121 6.27 -7.73 -12.21
C TYR A 121 5.56 -9.01 -11.76
N GLN A 122 6.00 -9.63 -10.66
CA GLN A 122 5.37 -10.87 -10.15
C GLN A 122 3.92 -10.65 -9.68
N PHE A 123 3.55 -9.42 -9.32
CA PHE A 123 2.19 -9.06 -8.91
C PHE A 123 1.31 -8.58 -10.08
N PHE A 124 1.84 -8.57 -11.31
CA PHE A 124 1.13 -8.03 -12.47
C PHE A 124 0.01 -8.95 -12.94
N ASN A 125 -1.19 -8.38 -13.07
CA ASN A 125 -2.38 -9.03 -13.63
C ASN A 125 -2.80 -10.34 -12.91
N ILE A 126 -2.46 -10.47 -11.63
CA ILE A 126 -2.95 -11.52 -10.73
C ILE A 126 -3.77 -10.93 -9.59
N PRO A 127 -4.68 -11.69 -8.95
CA PRO A 127 -5.35 -11.28 -7.71
C PRO A 127 -4.36 -11.26 -6.56
N ILE A 128 -4.25 -10.12 -5.88
CA ILE A 128 -3.35 -9.90 -4.73
C ILE A 128 -4.13 -9.19 -3.62
N GLN A 129 -3.69 -9.39 -2.39
CA GLN A 129 -4.16 -8.60 -1.26
C GLN A 129 -3.42 -7.25 -1.24
N MET A 130 -4.16 -6.15 -1.17
CA MET A 130 -3.59 -4.82 -0.99
C MET A 130 -3.93 -4.30 0.41
N THR A 131 -2.91 -3.96 1.19
CA THR A 131 -3.09 -3.34 2.51
C THR A 131 -2.58 -1.90 2.50
N VAL A 132 -3.42 -0.96 2.89
CA VAL A 132 -3.09 0.46 3.06
C VAL A 132 -2.94 0.77 4.54
N LYS A 133 -1.75 1.24 4.90
CA LYS A 133 -1.36 1.60 6.27
C LYS A 133 -1.03 3.09 6.34
N GLU A 134 -1.20 3.63 7.54
CA GLU A 134 -0.73 4.98 7.84
C GLU A 134 0.79 5.03 7.71
N LEU A 135 1.30 6.12 7.14
CA LEU A 135 2.74 6.31 7.05
C LEU A 135 3.29 6.73 8.42
N ASN A 136 4.04 5.85 9.08
CA ASN A 136 4.75 6.19 10.31
C ASN A 136 6.10 6.82 9.97
N LEU A 137 6.14 8.16 9.90
CA LEU A 137 7.36 8.93 9.64
C LEU A 137 8.35 8.96 10.81
N PHE A 138 7.94 8.50 12.01
CA PHE A 138 8.70 8.63 13.26
C PHE A 138 9.12 7.30 13.92
N SER A 139 9.32 6.23 13.15
CA SER A 139 9.82 4.95 13.70
C SER A 139 11.35 4.89 13.86
N ASN A 140 12.06 6.02 13.75
CA ASN A 140 13.48 6.15 14.04
C ASN A 140 13.69 7.10 15.23
N THR A 141 13.36 6.64 16.44
CA THR A 141 13.99 7.18 17.65
C THR A 141 15.00 6.16 18.13
N HIS A 142 16.26 6.60 18.18
CA HIS A 142 17.43 5.94 18.77
C HIS A 142 17.10 4.95 19.91
N PRO A 143 17.88 3.86 20.07
CA PRO A 143 17.85 3.11 21.32
C PRO A 143 18.23 4.08 22.45
N THR A 144 17.30 4.26 23.39
CA THR A 144 17.52 4.92 24.67
C THR A 144 18.77 4.30 25.31
N PRO A 145 19.81 5.07 25.70
CA PRO A 145 20.87 4.50 26.51
C PRO A 145 20.24 4.04 27.82
N GLU A 146 20.40 2.76 28.14
CA GLU A 146 20.02 2.19 29.42
C GLU A 146 20.59 3.06 30.54
N ARG A 147 19.72 3.73 31.29
CA ARG A 147 20.08 4.28 32.59
C ARG A 147 20.48 3.10 33.45
N SER A 148 21.77 2.93 33.67
CA SER A 148 22.33 2.04 34.69
C SER A 148 21.81 2.47 36.05
N SER A 149 20.67 1.94 36.46
CA SER A 149 20.18 2.00 37.83
C SER A 149 20.93 0.96 38.64
N GLN A 150 22.02 1.38 39.28
CA GLN A 150 22.45 0.76 40.53
C GLN A 150 22.32 1.81 41.64
N GLN A 151 21.33 1.55 42.50
CA GLN A 151 21.05 2.28 43.73
C GLN A 151 22.19 2.13 44.75
N PRO A 152 22.31 3.07 45.71
CA PRO A 152 23.27 3.00 46.80
C PRO A 152 22.80 1.99 47.85
N SER A 153 23.67 1.04 48.20
CA SER A 153 23.52 0.26 49.43
C SER A 153 24.10 1.09 50.58
N GLN A 154 23.23 1.46 51.52
CA GLN A 154 23.60 1.89 52.86
C GLN A 154 24.33 0.76 53.58
N GLU A 155 25.42 1.06 54.27
CA GLU A 155 25.78 0.40 55.53
C GLU A 155 26.26 1.50 56.49
N ILE A 156 25.53 1.63 57.60
CA ILE A 156 25.80 2.43 58.79
C ILE A 156 25.99 1.42 59.93
N ASP A 157 26.87 1.78 60.87
CA ASP A 157 27.23 1.18 62.18
C ASP A 157 28.28 0.03 62.11
N GLU A 158 29.37 0.03 62.89
CA GLU A 158 29.73 0.68 64.19
C GLU A 158 31.12 1.35 64.18
#